data_AF-A0A1E7YXZ6-F1
#
_entry.id   AF-A0A1E7YXZ6-F1
#
_cell.length_a   1.000
_cell.length_b   1.000
_cell.length_c   1.000
_cell.angle_alpha   90.00
_cell.angle_beta   90.00
_cell.angle_gamma   90.00
#
_symmetry.space_group_name_H-M   'P 1'
#
loop_
_entity.id
_entity.type
_entity.pdbx_description
1 polymer ?
#
loop_
_entity_poly.entity_id
_entity_poly.type
_entity_poly.pdbx_seq_one_letter_code
_entity_poly.pdbx_strand_id
1 'polypeptide(L)'
;ILRGRRWTGRCWSAADGTDADWILGRILWLSGLEPGRNRGGVVDTFRRYIYLHGTAQRQKLGTAASAGCVRLAPEDICALFDLCPAGLPVYIGLAPPSSPPPPRRT
;
A
#
# COMPACT_ATOMS: atom_id res chain seq x y z
N ILE A 1 13.08 -7.58 -1.88
CA ILE A 1 13.16 -6.20 -1.37
C ILE A 1 12.93 -5.24 -2.53
N LEU A 2 12.08 -4.22 -2.32
CA LEU A 2 11.82 -3.15 -3.26
C LEU A 2 12.49 -1.86 -2.76
N ARG A 3 13.21 -1.15 -3.64
CA ARG A 3 13.74 0.20 -3.36
C ARG A 3 13.40 1.11 -4.52
N GLY A 4 12.95 2.33 -4.23
CA GLY A 4 12.54 3.27 -5.28
C GLY A 4 11.49 2.67 -6.24
N ARG A 5 10.60 1.81 -5.73
CA ARG A 5 9.57 1.06 -6.48
C ARG A 5 10.13 0.06 -7.50
N ARG A 6 11.39 -0.36 -7.37
CA ARG A 6 12.04 -1.35 -8.23
C ARG A 6 12.53 -2.54 -7.44
N TRP A 7 12.45 -3.73 -8.03
CA TRP A 7 13.03 -4.95 -7.49
C TRP A 7 14.54 -4.80 -7.40
N THR A 8 15.12 -5.12 -6.25
CA THR A 8 16.57 -4.99 -6.03
C THR A 8 17.35 -6.25 -6.39
N GLY A 9 16.72 -7.31 -6.90
CA GLY A 9 17.37 -8.61 -7.08
C GLY A 9 17.49 -9.47 -5.81
N ARG A 10 17.17 -8.93 -4.62
CA ARG A 10 17.43 -9.58 -3.33
C ARG A 10 16.15 -9.93 -2.58
N CYS A 11 16.07 -11.16 -2.08
CA CYS A 11 15.10 -11.56 -1.07
C CYS A 11 15.54 -11.07 0.32
N TRP A 12 14.57 -10.75 1.18
CA TRP A 12 14.82 -10.46 2.58
C TRP A 12 14.93 -11.77 3.36
N SER A 13 15.75 -11.78 4.41
CA SER A 13 15.91 -12.85 5.37
C SER A 13 15.90 -12.31 6.80
N ALA A 14 15.71 -13.18 7.80
CA ALA A 14 15.75 -12.77 9.20
C ALA A 14 17.07 -12.07 9.59
N ALA A 15 18.19 -12.42 8.92
CA ALA A 15 19.49 -11.80 9.14
C ALA A 15 19.55 -10.31 8.70
N ASP A 16 18.66 -9.86 7.80
CA ASP A 16 18.55 -8.45 7.41
C ASP A 16 17.83 -7.60 8.47
N GLY A 17 17.26 -8.24 9.51
CA GLY A 17 16.54 -7.57 10.60
C GLY A 17 15.20 -6.95 10.17
N THR A 18 14.48 -6.37 11.15
CA THR A 18 13.15 -5.76 10.92
C THR A 18 13.09 -4.26 11.18
N ASP A 19 14.17 -3.64 11.66
CA ASP A 19 14.14 -2.24 12.11
C ASP A 19 13.99 -1.25 10.95
N ALA A 20 14.59 -1.59 9.80
CA ALA A 20 14.40 -0.80 8.58
C ALA A 20 12.99 -0.98 8.00
N ASP A 21 12.48 0.07 7.33
CA ASP A 21 11.19 0.03 6.65
C ASP A 21 11.28 -0.70 5.30
N TRP A 22 11.46 -2.01 5.38
CA TRP A 22 11.56 -2.88 4.22
C TRP A 22 10.23 -2.95 3.48
N ILE A 23 10.26 -2.64 2.17
CA ILE A 23 9.15 -2.92 1.26
C ILE A 23 9.38 -4.28 0.62
N LEU A 24 8.50 -5.23 0.91
CA LEU A 24 8.61 -6.64 0.49
C LEU A 24 7.41 -7.05 -0.39
N GLY A 25 7.58 -8.12 -1.17
CA GLY A 25 6.53 -8.67 -2.02
C GLY A 25 6.20 -7.79 -3.24
N ARG A 26 5.10 -7.05 -3.15
CA ARG A 26 4.54 -6.18 -4.19
C ARG A 26 4.21 -4.79 -3.64
N ILE A 27 4.04 -3.84 -4.55
CA ILE A 27 3.50 -2.51 -4.28
C ILE A 27 2.20 -2.36 -5.07
N LEU A 28 1.11 -2.06 -4.37
CA LEU A 28 -0.11 -1.53 -4.98
C LEU A 28 -0.18 -0.04 -4.67
N TRP A 29 -0.01 0.80 -5.69
CA TRP A 29 0.02 2.24 -5.53
C TRP A 29 -1.37 2.85 -5.58
N LEU A 30 -1.73 3.54 -4.52
CA LEU A 30 -3.01 4.22 -4.40
C LEU A 30 -2.97 5.61 -5.05
N SER A 31 -3.98 5.91 -5.86
CA SER A 31 -4.07 7.20 -6.56
C SER A 31 -4.90 8.26 -5.84
N GLY A 32 -5.71 7.86 -4.85
CA GLY A 32 -6.82 8.68 -4.35
C GLY A 32 -7.97 8.78 -5.36
N LEU A 33 -9.19 9.00 -4.85
CA LEU A 33 -10.41 9.13 -5.66
C LEU A 33 -11.23 10.38 -5.32
N GLU A 34 -10.83 11.17 -4.30
CA GLU A 34 -11.54 12.36 -3.83
C GLU A 34 -10.77 13.63 -4.27
N PRO A 35 -11.22 14.33 -5.33
CA PRO A 35 -10.59 15.57 -5.79
C PRO A 35 -10.55 16.64 -4.70
N GLY A 36 -9.44 17.37 -4.61
CA GLY A 36 -9.24 18.42 -3.62
C GLY A 36 -8.91 17.93 -2.21
N ARG A 37 -9.02 16.61 -1.94
CA ARG A 37 -8.64 15.98 -0.67
C ARG A 37 -7.47 15.03 -0.86
N ASN A 38 -7.73 13.78 -1.26
CA ASN A 38 -6.72 12.73 -1.42
C ASN A 38 -6.27 12.54 -2.88
N ARG A 39 -6.83 13.33 -3.80
CA ARG A 39 -6.35 13.52 -5.17
C ARG A 39 -6.23 15.02 -5.48
N GLY A 40 -5.02 15.51 -5.67
CA GLY A 40 -4.70 16.92 -5.94
C GLY A 40 -4.80 17.87 -4.73
N GLY A 41 -5.12 17.37 -3.54
CA GLY A 41 -5.28 18.16 -2.31
C GLY A 41 -4.07 18.11 -1.37
N VAL A 42 -4.25 18.62 -0.14
CA VAL A 42 -3.22 18.67 0.92
C VAL A 42 -2.79 17.28 1.42
N VAL A 43 -3.64 16.27 1.25
CA VAL A 43 -3.38 14.87 1.64
C VAL A 43 -3.37 13.95 0.43
N ASP A 44 -2.86 14.43 -0.70
CA ASP A 44 -2.77 13.66 -1.96
C ASP A 44 -2.06 12.31 -1.77
N THR A 45 -2.79 11.22 -1.99
CA THR A 45 -2.32 9.84 -1.77
C THR A 45 -1.19 9.47 -2.73
N PHE A 46 -1.31 9.86 -4.01
CA PHE A 46 -0.35 9.49 -5.04
C PHE A 46 0.98 10.22 -4.84
N ARG A 47 0.93 11.55 -4.69
CA ARG A 47 2.10 12.42 -4.47
C ARG A 47 2.85 12.09 -3.18
N ARG A 48 2.16 11.58 -2.17
CA ARG A 48 2.74 11.12 -0.91
C ARG A 48 3.27 9.69 -0.95
N TYR A 49 3.21 9.01 -2.10
CA TYR A 49 3.73 7.65 -2.28
C TYR A 49 3.09 6.61 -1.34
N ILE A 50 1.78 6.70 -1.12
CA ILE A 50 1.07 5.77 -0.24
C ILE A 50 0.77 4.46 -0.98
N TYR A 51 1.20 3.35 -0.39
CA TYR A 51 1.10 2.01 -0.96
C TYR A 51 0.38 1.03 -0.02
N LEU A 52 -0.19 -0.03 -0.59
CA LEU A 52 -0.25 -1.32 0.10
C LEU A 52 1.02 -2.08 -0.25
N HIS A 53 1.73 -2.58 0.76
CA HIS A 53 2.97 -3.32 0.55
C HIS A 53 3.26 -4.33 1.67
N GLY A 54 4.13 -5.29 1.38
CA GLY A 54 4.64 -6.24 2.37
C GLY A 54 5.67 -5.60 3.29
N THR A 55 5.73 -6.03 4.54
CA THR A 55 6.72 -5.56 5.54
C THR A 55 7.45 -6.72 6.22
N ALA A 56 8.66 -6.45 6.71
CA ALA A 56 9.36 -7.36 7.63
C ALA A 56 8.83 -7.24 9.08
N GLN A 57 8.16 -6.13 9.43
CA GLN A 57 7.68 -5.84 10.80
C GLN A 57 6.33 -6.51 11.09
N ARG A 58 6.26 -7.85 10.95
CA ARG A 58 5.02 -8.63 11.13
C ARG A 58 4.37 -8.41 12.50
N GLN A 59 5.18 -8.25 13.54
CA GLN A 59 4.74 -8.00 14.92
C GLN A 59 3.97 -6.68 15.10
N LYS A 60 4.05 -5.75 14.13
CA LYS A 60 3.33 -4.46 14.17
C LYS A 60 2.06 -4.46 13.31
N LEU A 61 1.77 -5.55 12.59
CA LEU A 61 0.54 -5.65 11.80
C LEU A 61 -0.68 -5.52 12.72
N GLY A 62 -1.72 -4.84 12.24
CA GLY A 62 -2.90 -4.49 13.04
C GLY A 62 -2.74 -3.22 13.89
N THR A 63 -1.58 -2.56 13.87
CA THR A 63 -1.33 -1.30 14.59
C THR A 63 -1.02 -0.13 13.65
N ALA A 64 -1.25 1.10 14.11
CA ALA A 64 -0.91 2.32 13.38
C ALA A 64 0.61 2.61 13.42
N ALA A 65 1.40 1.87 12.63
CA ALA A 65 2.86 1.86 12.71
C ALA A 65 3.60 2.37 11.47
N SER A 66 2.92 3.05 10.54
CA SER A 66 3.49 3.57 9.29
C SER A 66 3.30 5.09 9.15
N ALA A 67 3.98 5.70 8.17
CA ALA A 67 3.80 7.11 7.80
C ALA A 67 2.61 7.35 6.84
N GLY A 68 1.74 6.36 6.67
CA GLY A 68 0.53 6.44 5.84
C GLY A 68 0.30 5.22 4.94
N CYS A 69 1.34 4.47 4.59
CA CYS A 69 1.20 3.21 3.84
C CYS A 69 0.42 2.16 4.66
N VAL A 70 -0.27 1.25 3.97
CA VAL A 70 -0.92 0.10 4.59
C VAL A 70 0.02 -1.11 4.47
N ARG A 71 0.47 -1.61 5.62
CA ARG A 71 1.40 -2.75 5.67
C ARG A 71 0.63 -4.06 5.77
N LEU A 72 1.03 -5.01 4.95
CA LEU A 72 0.57 -6.40 4.97
C LEU A 72 1.75 -7.31 5.21
N ALA A 73 1.48 -8.57 5.51
CA ALA A 73 2.51 -9.58 5.42
C ALA A 73 2.90 -9.81 3.92
N PRO A 74 4.15 -10.19 3.61
CA PRO A 74 4.65 -10.23 2.23
C PRO A 74 3.95 -11.21 1.28
N GLU A 75 3.40 -12.30 1.81
CA GLU A 75 2.63 -13.31 1.09
C GLU A 75 1.20 -12.84 0.77
N ASP A 76 0.54 -12.15 1.71
CA ASP A 76 -0.80 -11.59 1.58
C ASP A 76 -0.82 -10.50 0.51
N ILE A 77 0.19 -9.63 0.47
CA ILE A 77 0.27 -8.62 -0.59
C ILE A 77 0.55 -9.25 -1.96
N CYS A 78 1.28 -10.37 -2.03
CA CYS A 78 1.48 -11.07 -3.29
C CYS A 78 0.17 -11.68 -3.78
N ALA A 79 -0.56 -12.37 -2.89
CA ALA A 79 -1.87 -12.93 -3.20
C ALA A 79 -2.88 -11.85 -3.61
N LEU A 80 -2.92 -10.73 -2.86
CA LEU A 80 -3.80 -9.61 -3.18
C LEU A 80 -3.46 -8.97 -4.53
N PHE A 81 -2.17 -8.83 -4.85
CA PHE A 81 -1.72 -8.24 -6.12
C PHE A 81 -2.27 -9.01 -7.32
N ASP A 82 -2.25 -10.34 -7.28
CA ASP A 82 -2.74 -11.17 -8.39
C ASP A 82 -4.26 -11.06 -8.60
N LEU A 83 -5.00 -10.63 -7.57
CA LEU A 83 -6.46 -10.42 -7.61
C LEU A 83 -6.86 -8.97 -7.95
N CYS A 84 -5.90 -8.03 -7.94
CA CYS A 84 -6.17 -6.60 -7.99
C CYS A 84 -5.71 -5.99 -9.33
N PRO A 85 -6.57 -5.94 -10.36
CA PRO A 85 -6.24 -5.23 -11.59
C PRO A 85 -6.06 -3.73 -11.31
N ALA A 86 -5.23 -3.08 -12.13
CA ALA A 86 -5.04 -1.64 -12.03
C ALA A 86 -6.38 -0.91 -12.22
N GLY A 87 -6.68 0.01 -11.30
CA GLY A 87 -7.94 0.76 -11.29
C GLY A 87 -9.05 0.13 -10.44
N LEU A 88 -8.84 -1.07 -9.87
CA LEU A 88 -9.76 -1.64 -8.88
C LEU A 88 -9.92 -0.65 -7.71
N PRO A 89 -11.15 -0.20 -7.40
CA PRO A 89 -11.38 0.69 -6.27
C PRO A 89 -11.08 -0.02 -4.94
N VAL A 90 -10.41 0.69 -4.04
CA VAL A 90 -10.18 0.23 -2.66
C VAL A 90 -10.74 1.26 -1.69
N TYR A 91 -11.46 0.76 -0.70
CA TYR A 91 -11.89 1.55 0.44
C TYR A 91 -11.00 1.23 1.65
N ILE A 92 -10.55 2.26 2.35
CA ILE A 92 -9.73 2.13 3.56
C ILE A 92 -10.43 2.91 4.67
N GLY A 93 -10.99 2.19 5.62
CA GLY A 93 -11.77 2.73 6.74
C GLY A 93 -12.46 1.62 7.53
N LEU A 94 -13.16 2.00 8.59
CA LEU A 94 -13.79 1.03 9.51
C LEU A 94 -15.08 0.40 8.95
N ALA A 95 -15.79 1.09 8.07
CA ALA A 95 -16.99 0.59 7.43
C ALA A 95 -17.04 1.09 5.98
N PRO A 96 -17.37 0.25 4.99
CA PRO A 96 -17.45 0.68 3.60
C PRO A 96 -18.50 1.80 3.43
N PRO A 97 -18.35 2.66 2.42
CA PRO A 97 -19.28 3.74 2.16
C PRO A 97 -20.64 3.15 1.75
N SER A 98 -21.71 3.85 2.09
CA SER A 98 -23.09 3.48 1.72
C SER A 98 -23.38 3.61 0.22
N SER A 99 -22.44 4.14 -0.56
CA SER A 99 -22.55 4.28 -2.02
C SER A 99 -21.21 3.92 -2.68
N PRO A 100 -21.22 3.33 -3.88
CA PRO A 100 -20.00 2.96 -4.58
C PRO A 100 -19.15 4.20 -4.90
N PRO A 101 -17.81 4.04 -4.98
CA PRO A 101 -16.95 5.14 -5.36
C PRO A 101 -17.28 5.62 -6.77
N PRO A 102 -17.11 6.93 -7.06
CA PRO A 102 -17.37 7.45 -8.39
C PRO A 102 -16.46 6.75 -9.42
N PRO A 103 -16.95 6.52 -10.65
CA PRO A 103 -16.15 5.89 -11.70
C PRO A 103 -14.89 6.70 -11.97
N ARG A 104 -13.80 5.98 -12.25
CA ARG A 104 -12.50 6.60 -12.51
C ARG A 104 -12.62 7.43 -13.80
N ARG A 105 -12.50 8.76 -13.69
CA ARG A 105 -12.27 9.60 -14.88
C ARG A 105 -10.88 9.25 -15.42
N THR A 106 -10.86 8.59 -16.57
CA THR A 106 -9.67 8.30 -17.39
C THR A 106 -8.99 9.57 -17.82
#